data_AF-A0AAV8X4T1-F1
#
_entry.id   AF-A0AAV8X4T1-F1
#
_cell.length_a   1.000
_cell.length_b   1.000
_cell.length_c   1.000
_cell.angle_alpha   90.00
_cell.angle_beta   90.00
_cell.angle_gamma   90.00
#
_symmetry.space_group_name_H-M   'P 1'
#
loop_
_entity.id
_entity.type
_entity.pdbx_description
1 polymer ?
#
loop_
_entity_poly.entity_id
_entity_poly.type
_entity_poly.pdbx_seq_one_letter_code
_entity_poly.pdbx_strand_id
1 'polypeptide(L)'
;MMNCLKRRPGRQIVNTVKYFQPWLYNPFSPFGVVVDKWSNDPLLPMHPYKILKKKLVLDVPWIVSHVNSEGLYPAAGKTMLKTIGDNSRSDARSSTNTNFGAHCISNSLVLLHLKMFISPGAAHGDDASYIFPMKLDTRSNVRDRMMSDLLVNIWLSFAKTGLPTIPSANWTSVSKNSKEAKYLKISAPRDLVMEENELGHSEFWDSLSIRENEKLEE
;
A
#
# COMPACT_ATOMS: atom_id res chain seq x y z
N MET A 1 7.96 -12.70 32.43
CA MET A 1 6.98 -12.23 31.43
C MET A 1 6.54 -13.32 30.45
N MET A 2 7.43 -13.88 29.62
CA MET A 2 7.07 -14.88 28.59
C MET A 2 6.32 -16.11 29.11
N ASN A 3 6.75 -16.67 30.25
CA ASN A 3 6.08 -17.82 30.86
C ASN A 3 4.62 -17.53 31.29
N CYS A 4 4.31 -16.26 31.62
CA CYS A 4 2.94 -15.85 31.90
C CYS A 4 2.10 -15.83 30.62
N LEU A 5 2.62 -15.20 29.56
CA LEU A 5 1.92 -15.11 28.26
C LEU A 5 1.62 -16.49 27.67
N LYS A 6 2.57 -17.44 27.74
CA LYS A 6 2.37 -18.83 27.28
C LYS A 6 1.23 -19.57 27.98
N ARG A 7 0.77 -19.09 29.15
CA ARG A 7 -0.31 -19.71 29.94
C ARG A 7 -1.67 -19.01 29.77
N ARG A 8 -1.74 -17.88 29.05
CA ARG A 8 -2.99 -17.14 28.86
C ARG A 8 -3.64 -17.51 27.52
N PRO A 9 -4.98 -17.58 27.44
CA PRO A 9 -5.67 -17.77 26.16
C PRO A 9 -5.31 -16.69 25.15
N GLY A 10 -5.07 -17.07 23.89
CA GLY A 10 -4.70 -16.12 22.83
C GLY A 10 -5.70 -14.97 22.66
N ARG A 11 -7.00 -15.25 22.78
CA ARG A 11 -8.05 -14.22 22.75
C ARG A 11 -7.90 -13.17 23.85
N GLN A 12 -7.47 -13.60 25.05
CA GLN A 12 -7.21 -12.67 26.14
C GLN A 12 -6.04 -11.75 25.79
N ILE A 13 -4.96 -12.30 25.23
CA ILE A 13 -3.79 -11.53 24.81
C ILE A 13 -4.17 -10.52 23.72
N VAL A 14 -4.87 -10.95 22.67
CA VAL A 14 -5.31 -10.07 21.57
C VAL A 14 -6.23 -8.95 22.07
N ASN A 15 -7.14 -9.24 23.00
CA ASN A 15 -8.01 -8.21 23.59
C ASN A 15 -7.25 -7.11 24.35
N THR A 16 -6.00 -7.37 24.77
CA THR A 16 -5.14 -6.38 25.44
C THR A 16 -4.39 -5.46 24.49
N VAL A 17 -4.32 -5.78 23.19
CA VAL A 17 -3.57 -4.99 22.18
C VAL A 17 -4.04 -3.53 22.14
N LYS A 18 -5.34 -3.28 22.34
CA LYS A 18 -5.91 -1.92 22.39
C LYS A 18 -5.25 -1.00 23.43
N TYR A 19 -4.69 -1.54 24.51
CA TYR A 19 -4.00 -0.75 25.53
C TYR A 19 -2.65 -0.21 25.05
N PHE A 20 -2.08 -0.83 24.01
CA PHE A 20 -0.87 -0.38 23.34
C PHE A 20 -1.17 0.55 22.16
N GLN A 21 -2.43 0.91 21.93
CA GLN A 21 -2.86 1.79 20.83
C GLN A 21 -3.70 2.98 21.33
N PRO A 22 -3.19 3.79 22.28
CA PRO A 22 -3.99 4.81 22.96
C PRO A 22 -4.48 5.94 22.04
N TRP A 23 -3.83 6.18 20.91
CA TRP A 23 -4.09 7.34 20.05
C TRP A 23 -4.78 6.93 18.74
N LEU A 24 -6.10 6.68 18.78
CA LEU A 24 -6.87 6.30 17.59
C LEU A 24 -6.23 5.15 16.80
N TYR A 25 -5.99 4.03 17.48
CA TYR A 25 -5.28 2.87 16.93
C TYR A 25 -3.79 3.09 16.64
N ASN A 26 -3.17 4.17 17.16
CA ASN A 26 -1.72 4.40 17.05
C ASN A 26 -0.97 4.10 18.35
N PRO A 27 0.21 3.45 18.26
CA PRO A 27 0.86 2.91 17.05
C PRO A 27 0.05 1.80 16.35
N PHE A 28 0.01 1.83 15.01
CA PHE A 28 -0.81 0.89 14.21
C PHE A 28 -0.39 -0.59 14.40
N SER A 29 0.90 -0.84 14.57
CA SER A 29 1.46 -2.17 14.80
C SER A 29 2.25 -2.22 16.11
N PRO A 30 1.59 -2.41 17.28
CA PRO A 30 2.28 -2.53 18.56
C PRO A 30 3.24 -3.72 18.61
N PHE A 31 2.88 -4.79 17.92
CA PHE A 31 3.70 -5.99 17.73
C PHE A 31 3.95 -6.15 16.23
N GLY A 32 5.01 -5.52 15.76
CA GLY A 32 5.40 -5.49 14.35
C GLY A 32 6.52 -6.46 14.02
N VAL A 33 6.87 -6.45 12.74
CA VAL A 33 8.01 -7.18 12.19
C VAL A 33 9.32 -6.56 12.70
N VAL A 34 10.27 -7.39 13.12
CA VAL A 34 11.57 -6.97 13.64
C VAL A 34 12.70 -7.75 12.98
N VAL A 35 13.92 -7.19 13.00
CA VAL A 35 15.13 -7.91 12.57
C VAL A 35 15.34 -9.10 13.49
N ASP A 36 15.31 -10.33 12.98
CA ASP A 36 15.21 -11.55 13.78
C ASP A 36 16.46 -12.43 13.71
N LYS A 37 17.65 -11.82 13.56
CA LYS A 37 18.95 -12.50 13.48
C LYS A 37 19.28 -13.47 14.63
N TRP A 38 18.53 -13.42 15.73
CA TRP A 38 18.64 -14.33 16.86
C TRP A 38 17.88 -15.66 16.66
N SER A 39 17.04 -15.75 15.64
CA SER A 39 16.32 -16.97 15.27
C SER A 39 17.27 -17.99 14.66
N ASN A 40 16.99 -19.28 14.88
CA ASN A 40 17.70 -20.37 14.18
C ASN A 40 17.39 -20.38 12.68
N ASP A 41 16.24 -19.82 12.29
CA ASP A 41 15.80 -19.64 10.91
C ASP A 41 15.24 -18.20 10.77
N PRO A 42 16.09 -17.20 10.49
CA PRO A 42 15.70 -15.79 10.47
C PRO A 42 15.04 -15.42 9.12
N LEU A 43 13.84 -14.82 9.18
CA LEU A 43 13.15 -14.28 8.01
C LEU A 43 13.73 -12.93 7.58
N LEU A 44 14.12 -12.09 8.55
CA LEU A 44 14.68 -10.76 8.36
C LEU A 44 15.98 -10.61 9.16
N PRO A 45 17.09 -11.22 8.69
CA PRO A 45 18.36 -11.21 9.40
C PRO A 45 19.00 -9.81 9.52
N MET A 46 18.53 -8.83 8.74
CA MET A 46 18.96 -7.44 8.82
C MET A 46 17.83 -6.50 8.39
N HIS A 47 18.05 -5.19 8.54
CA HIS A 47 17.05 -4.19 8.18
C HIS A 47 16.66 -4.31 6.69
N PRO A 48 15.37 -4.23 6.32
CA PRO A 48 14.91 -4.38 4.94
C PRO A 48 15.67 -3.52 3.93
N TYR A 49 15.91 -2.23 4.25
CA TYR A 49 16.76 -1.34 3.41
C TYR A 49 18.13 -1.94 3.07
N LYS A 50 18.82 -2.59 4.02
CA LYS A 50 20.12 -3.25 3.78
C LYS A 50 19.95 -4.48 2.89
N ILE A 51 18.88 -5.26 3.07
CA ILE A 51 18.57 -6.42 2.22
C ILE A 51 18.35 -5.96 0.77
N LEU A 52 17.58 -4.88 0.57
CA LEU A 52 17.34 -4.29 -0.75
C LEU A 52 18.63 -3.78 -1.39
N LYS A 53 19.41 -2.97 -0.68
CA LYS A 53 20.67 -2.39 -1.17
C LYS A 53 21.70 -3.46 -1.55
N LYS A 54 21.76 -4.56 -0.78
CA LYS A 54 22.63 -5.71 -1.04
C LYS A 54 22.06 -6.68 -2.10
N LYS A 55 20.86 -6.43 -2.62
CA LYS A 55 20.15 -7.32 -3.57
C LYS A 55 20.00 -8.75 -3.05
N LEU A 56 19.80 -8.90 -1.74
CA LEU A 56 19.51 -10.17 -1.08
C LEU A 56 18.00 -10.49 -1.08
N VAL A 57 17.29 -9.95 -2.05
CA VAL A 57 15.86 -10.18 -2.28
C VAL A 57 15.67 -10.94 -3.58
N LEU A 58 14.54 -11.64 -3.70
CA LEU A 58 14.17 -12.29 -4.94
C LEU A 58 13.92 -11.24 -6.02
N ASP A 59 14.63 -11.36 -7.14
CA ASP A 59 14.42 -10.54 -8.34
C ASP A 59 13.45 -11.28 -9.29
N VAL A 60 12.16 -11.13 -9.02
CA VAL A 60 11.07 -11.71 -9.81
C VAL A 60 10.16 -10.61 -10.31
N PRO A 61 9.43 -10.80 -11.42
CA PRO A 61 8.41 -9.84 -11.85
C PRO A 61 7.38 -9.61 -10.75
N TRP A 62 6.98 -8.35 -10.56
CA TRP A 62 5.97 -7.98 -9.57
C TRP A 62 5.13 -6.82 -10.08
N ILE A 63 3.84 -6.84 -9.73
CA ILE A 63 2.91 -5.74 -9.92
C ILE A 63 2.50 -5.19 -8.55
N VAL A 64 2.29 -3.88 -8.48
CA VAL A 64 1.82 -3.20 -7.28
C VAL A 64 0.73 -2.20 -7.63
N SER A 65 -0.23 -2.01 -6.74
CA SER A 65 -1.30 -1.02 -6.89
C SER A 65 -1.35 -0.05 -5.72
N HIS A 66 -1.93 1.11 -6.00
CA HIS A 66 -2.42 2.04 -5.00
C HIS A 66 -3.71 2.68 -5.51
N VAL A 67 -4.54 3.14 -4.58
CA VAL A 67 -5.73 3.91 -4.90
C VAL A 67 -5.45 5.41 -4.87
N ASN A 68 -6.26 6.18 -5.59
CA ASN A 68 -6.08 7.62 -5.71
C ASN A 68 -6.36 8.41 -4.42
N SER A 69 -6.90 7.77 -3.38
CA SER A 69 -7.27 8.42 -2.13
C SER A 69 -7.07 7.51 -0.91
N GLU A 70 -5.90 6.86 -0.83
CA GLU A 70 -5.47 6.01 0.31
C GLU A 70 -5.78 6.66 1.68
N GLY A 71 -5.55 7.97 1.79
CA GLY A 71 -5.74 8.76 3.01
C GLY A 71 -7.18 8.90 3.49
N LEU A 72 -8.18 8.51 2.70
CA LEU A 72 -9.58 8.50 3.14
C LEU A 72 -9.83 7.49 4.27
N TYR A 73 -9.09 6.39 4.30
CA TYR A 73 -9.21 5.38 5.35
C TYR A 73 -8.93 5.94 6.76
N PRO A 74 -7.76 6.55 7.04
CA PRO A 74 -7.53 7.17 8.34
C PRO A 74 -8.36 8.46 8.53
N ALA A 75 -8.74 9.17 7.46
CA ALA A 75 -9.54 10.39 7.56
C ALA A 75 -10.97 10.14 8.07
N ALA A 76 -11.54 8.94 7.87
CA ALA A 76 -12.82 8.56 8.49
C ALA A 76 -12.77 8.66 10.03
N GLY A 77 -11.59 8.45 10.64
CA GLY A 77 -11.36 8.67 12.07
C GLY A 77 -11.43 10.14 12.48
N LYS A 78 -11.09 11.10 11.59
CA LYS A 78 -11.21 12.54 11.88
C LYS A 78 -12.67 13.00 11.96
N THR A 79 -13.60 12.32 11.31
CA THR A 79 -15.04 12.61 11.48
C THR A 79 -15.51 12.32 12.91
N MET A 80 -14.90 11.35 13.61
CA MET A 80 -15.12 11.15 15.06
C MET A 80 -14.47 12.23 15.93
N LEU A 81 -13.33 12.80 15.53
CA LEU A 81 -12.64 13.84 16.29
C LEU A 81 -13.25 15.23 16.15
N LYS A 82 -14.08 15.47 15.12
CA LYS A 82 -14.75 16.77 14.95
C LYS A 82 -15.75 17.11 16.07
N THR A 83 -16.07 16.15 16.94
CA THR A 83 -16.82 16.37 18.18
C THR A 83 -15.94 16.91 19.33
N ILE A 84 -14.61 16.95 19.16
CA ILE A 84 -13.67 17.45 20.17
C ILE A 84 -12.73 18.48 19.52
N GLY A 85 -13.15 19.74 19.53
CA GLY A 85 -12.25 20.90 19.45
C GLY A 85 -12.03 21.49 18.05
N ASP A 86 -12.86 22.48 17.71
CA ASP A 86 -12.54 23.49 16.70
C ASP A 86 -11.28 24.28 17.11
N ASN A 87 -10.17 24.09 16.38
CA ASN A 87 -9.25 25.15 15.94
C ASN A 87 -8.03 24.56 15.22
N SER A 88 -8.19 24.25 13.94
CA SER A 88 -7.11 24.24 12.93
C SER A 88 -7.73 23.98 11.55
N ARG A 89 -8.35 25.03 11.01
CA ARG A 89 -8.66 25.09 9.57
C ARG A 89 -7.37 25.42 8.81
N SER A 90 -7.25 24.81 7.64
CA SER A 90 -6.21 24.95 6.59
C SER A 90 -4.84 24.33 6.89
N ASP A 91 -4.69 23.00 6.73
CA ASP A 91 -3.73 22.38 5.78
C ASP A 91 -3.66 20.85 5.94
N ALA A 92 -4.73 20.15 5.55
CA ALA A 92 -4.70 18.70 5.44
C ALA A 92 -5.27 18.29 4.08
N ARG A 93 -4.66 18.79 3.00
CA ARG A 93 -4.79 18.11 1.71
C ARG A 93 -4.03 16.79 1.82
N SER A 94 -4.71 15.72 1.39
CA SER A 94 -4.30 14.32 1.41
C SER A 94 -2.83 14.11 0.99
N SER A 95 -1.93 14.14 1.96
CA SER A 95 -0.55 13.69 1.79
C SER A 95 -0.47 12.31 2.45
N THR A 96 -0.71 11.26 1.66
CA THR A 96 -0.28 9.92 2.04
C THR A 96 1.07 9.68 1.40
N ASN A 97 2.05 9.41 2.25
CA ASN A 97 3.35 8.93 1.86
C ASN A 97 3.19 7.52 1.26
N THR A 98 3.07 7.42 -0.06
CA THR A 98 3.28 6.17 -0.79
C THR A 98 4.68 6.22 -1.40
N ASN A 99 5.72 6.41 -0.58
CA ASN A 99 7.10 6.11 -0.97
C ASN A 99 7.22 4.59 -1.16
N PHE A 100 6.73 4.08 -2.28
CA PHE A 100 7.16 2.79 -2.76
C PHE A 100 8.63 2.95 -3.12
N GLY A 101 9.51 2.28 -2.38
CA GLY A 101 10.94 2.13 -2.69
C GLY A 101 11.17 1.31 -3.98
N ALA A 102 10.50 1.72 -5.06
CA ALA A 102 10.52 1.16 -6.40
C ALA A 102 11.90 1.26 -7.07
N HIS A 103 12.79 2.12 -6.55
CA HIS A 103 14.08 2.41 -7.16
C HIS A 103 15.11 1.26 -7.11
N CYS A 104 14.87 0.18 -6.36
CA CYS A 104 15.95 -0.77 -6.08
C CYS A 104 15.78 -2.21 -6.60
N ILE A 105 14.62 -2.61 -7.13
CA ILE A 105 14.36 -4.05 -7.32
C ILE A 105 13.54 -4.35 -8.58
N SER A 106 14.21 -4.96 -9.55
CA SER A 106 13.68 -5.52 -10.80
C SER A 106 13.46 -4.58 -12.00
N ASN A 107 13.70 -5.14 -13.20
CA ASN A 107 13.46 -4.51 -14.51
C ASN A 107 11.98 -4.56 -14.95
N SER A 108 11.11 -5.16 -14.13
CA SER A 108 9.73 -5.50 -14.49
C SER A 108 8.69 -5.00 -13.48
N LEU A 109 9.03 -3.96 -12.70
CA LEU A 109 8.05 -3.30 -11.85
C LEU A 109 6.95 -2.70 -12.72
N VAL A 110 5.72 -2.97 -12.32
CA VAL A 110 4.52 -2.45 -12.96
C VAL A 110 3.59 -1.87 -11.89
N LEU A 111 3.17 -0.62 -12.08
CA LEU A 111 2.37 0.11 -11.11
C LEU A 111 0.94 0.38 -11.61
N LEU A 112 -0.03 0.15 -10.73
CA LEU A 112 -1.47 0.38 -10.93
C LEU A 112 -1.89 1.60 -10.10
N HIS A 113 -2.63 2.51 -10.71
CA HIS A 113 -3.30 3.63 -10.05
C HIS A 113 -4.82 3.49 -10.23
N LEU A 114 -5.54 3.21 -9.14
CA LEU A 114 -6.97 2.97 -9.17
C LEU A 114 -7.74 4.20 -8.70
N LYS A 115 -8.62 4.74 -9.55
CA LYS A 115 -9.58 5.79 -9.18
C LYS A 115 -10.99 5.23 -9.24
N MET A 116 -11.59 5.00 -8.08
CA MET A 116 -12.99 4.57 -7.99
C MET A 116 -13.94 5.75 -7.73
N PHE A 117 -15.19 5.56 -8.11
CA PHE A 117 -16.22 6.61 -8.14
C PHE A 117 -17.06 6.73 -6.86
N ILE A 118 -16.61 6.16 -5.73
CA ILE A 118 -17.23 6.43 -4.43
C ILE A 118 -16.72 7.81 -4.00
N SER A 119 -17.51 8.86 -4.24
CA SER A 119 -17.13 10.23 -3.86
C SER A 119 -16.77 10.28 -2.37
N PRO A 120 -15.57 10.78 -1.99
CA PRO A 120 -14.65 11.62 -2.78
C PRO A 120 -13.45 10.92 -3.49
N GLY A 121 -13.34 9.59 -3.50
CA GLY A 121 -12.25 8.84 -4.14
C GLY A 121 -12.19 7.38 -3.66
N ALA A 122 -11.30 6.55 -4.23
CA ALA A 122 -11.06 5.19 -3.75
C ALA A 122 -10.21 5.24 -2.47
N ALA A 123 -10.72 4.67 -1.38
CA ALA A 123 -10.04 4.56 -0.10
C ALA A 123 -9.22 3.27 0.00
N HIS A 124 -8.30 3.22 0.96
CA HIS A 124 -7.47 2.04 1.23
C HIS A 124 -8.34 0.77 1.38
N GLY A 125 -8.08 -0.23 0.54
CA GLY A 125 -8.77 -1.53 0.54
C GLY A 125 -10.05 -1.60 -0.29
N ASP A 126 -10.50 -0.50 -0.91
CA ASP A 126 -11.68 -0.51 -1.79
C ASP A 126 -11.47 -1.42 -3.01
N ASP A 127 -10.27 -1.41 -3.58
CA ASP A 127 -9.86 -2.23 -4.72
C ASP A 127 -9.87 -3.73 -4.41
N ALA A 128 -9.52 -4.12 -3.18
CA ALA A 128 -9.56 -5.51 -2.74
C ALA A 128 -10.97 -6.11 -2.83
N SER A 129 -12.02 -5.30 -2.68
CA SER A 129 -13.42 -5.75 -2.75
C SER A 129 -13.88 -6.12 -4.16
N TYR A 130 -13.14 -5.71 -5.20
CA TYR A 130 -13.38 -6.10 -6.58
C TYR A 130 -12.63 -7.38 -6.97
N ILE A 131 -11.66 -7.81 -6.17
CA ILE A 131 -10.87 -9.02 -6.41
C ILE A 131 -11.38 -10.17 -5.54
N PHE A 132 -11.68 -9.88 -4.27
CA PHE A 132 -12.10 -10.86 -3.28
C PHE A 132 -13.57 -10.66 -2.90
N PRO A 133 -14.31 -11.75 -2.59
CA PRO A 133 -15.68 -11.66 -2.10
C PRO A 133 -15.71 -11.07 -0.69
N MET A 134 -15.72 -9.74 -0.60
CA MET A 134 -15.79 -8.96 0.64
C MET A 134 -17.24 -8.54 0.92
N LYS A 135 -17.46 -7.82 2.04
CA LYS A 135 -18.81 -7.38 2.45
C LYS A 135 -19.43 -6.27 1.57
N LEU A 136 -18.65 -5.69 0.67
CA LEU A 136 -19.12 -4.68 -0.28
C LEU A 136 -19.75 -5.36 -1.50
N ASP A 137 -20.94 -4.88 -1.91
CA ASP A 137 -21.62 -5.41 -3.08
C ASP A 137 -21.03 -4.83 -4.37
N THR A 138 -20.11 -5.58 -4.96
CA THR A 138 -19.51 -5.29 -6.27
C THR A 138 -20.21 -6.02 -7.42
N ARG A 139 -21.30 -6.74 -7.13
CA ARG A 139 -21.96 -7.65 -8.08
C ARG A 139 -23.29 -7.16 -8.59
N SER A 140 -24.04 -6.34 -7.87
CA SER A 140 -25.36 -5.88 -8.35
C SER A 140 -25.26 -4.84 -9.47
N ASN A 141 -24.23 -4.00 -9.45
CA ASN A 141 -24.01 -2.96 -10.45
C ASN A 141 -23.20 -3.49 -11.65
N VAL A 142 -23.67 -3.24 -12.88
CA VAL A 142 -23.00 -3.67 -14.12
C VAL A 142 -21.57 -3.13 -14.20
N ARG A 143 -21.37 -1.85 -13.86
CA ARG A 143 -20.06 -1.19 -13.90
C ARG A 143 -19.10 -1.81 -12.89
N ASP A 144 -19.58 -2.16 -11.70
CA ASP A 144 -18.75 -2.78 -10.67
C ASP A 144 -18.38 -4.22 -11.01
N ARG A 145 -19.30 -4.98 -11.63
CA ARG A 145 -18.98 -6.30 -12.21
C ARG A 145 -17.89 -6.20 -13.25
N MET A 146 -18.00 -5.24 -14.17
CA MET A 146 -16.97 -5.04 -15.19
C MET A 146 -15.62 -4.63 -14.60
N MET A 147 -15.61 -3.86 -13.51
CA MET A 147 -14.38 -3.53 -12.79
C MET A 147 -13.77 -4.78 -12.12
N SER A 148 -14.62 -5.61 -11.51
CA SER A 148 -14.19 -6.88 -10.92
C SER A 148 -13.57 -7.81 -11.97
N ASP A 149 -14.25 -7.96 -13.11
CA ASP A 149 -13.76 -8.76 -14.24
C ASP A 149 -12.41 -8.23 -14.75
N LEU A 150 -12.27 -6.91 -14.87
CA LEU A 150 -11.02 -6.28 -15.29
C LEU A 150 -9.88 -6.57 -14.32
N LEU A 151 -10.05 -6.29 -13.02
CA LEU A 151 -8.99 -6.46 -12.02
C LEU A 151 -8.62 -7.93 -11.86
N VAL A 152 -9.60 -8.84 -11.80
CA VAL A 152 -9.35 -10.28 -11.75
C VAL A 152 -8.57 -10.74 -12.98
N ASN A 153 -8.91 -10.28 -14.19
CA ASN A 153 -8.18 -10.64 -15.40
C ASN A 153 -6.74 -10.11 -15.41
N ILE A 154 -6.49 -8.89 -14.89
CA ILE A 154 -5.13 -8.35 -14.73
C ILE A 154 -4.29 -9.26 -13.82
N TRP A 155 -4.81 -9.60 -12.64
CA TRP A 155 -4.10 -10.47 -11.70
C TRP A 155 -3.91 -11.89 -12.25
N LEU A 156 -4.93 -12.47 -12.87
CA LEU A 156 -4.86 -13.83 -13.44
C LEU A 156 -3.90 -13.92 -14.63
N SER A 157 -3.88 -12.93 -15.51
CA SER A 157 -2.95 -12.92 -16.64
C SER A 157 -1.51 -12.78 -16.15
N PHE A 158 -1.25 -11.85 -15.22
CA PHE A 158 0.06 -11.70 -14.61
C PHE A 158 0.52 -12.98 -13.91
N ALA A 159 -0.34 -13.63 -13.12
CA ALA A 159 0.00 -14.89 -12.46
C ALA A 159 0.34 -16.03 -13.45
N LYS A 160 -0.26 -16.02 -14.65
CA LYS A 160 -0.04 -17.05 -15.68
C LYS A 160 1.22 -16.81 -16.51
N THR A 161 1.51 -15.56 -16.85
CA THR A 161 2.51 -15.23 -17.89
C THR A 161 3.62 -14.31 -17.41
N GLY A 162 3.51 -13.76 -16.20
CA GLY A 162 4.39 -12.67 -15.72
C GLY A 162 4.10 -11.31 -16.37
N LEU A 163 3.09 -11.22 -17.25
CA LEU A 163 2.70 -9.98 -17.92
C LEU A 163 1.17 -9.78 -17.87
N PRO A 164 0.69 -8.67 -17.30
CA PRO A 164 -0.74 -8.37 -17.27
C PRO A 164 -1.27 -8.10 -18.69
N THR A 165 -2.40 -8.71 -19.02
CA THR A 165 -3.10 -8.48 -20.30
C THR A 165 -4.17 -7.42 -20.10
N ILE A 166 -4.04 -6.28 -20.79
CA ILE A 166 -5.04 -5.21 -20.78
C ILE A 166 -5.75 -5.15 -22.15
N PRO A 167 -7.08 -4.94 -22.21
CA PRO A 167 -7.80 -4.84 -23.48
C PRO A 167 -7.35 -3.69 -24.42
N SER A 168 -6.80 -2.61 -23.89
CA SER A 168 -6.69 -1.33 -24.63
C SER A 168 -5.35 -0.60 -24.50
N ALA A 169 -4.35 -1.19 -23.85
CA ALA A 169 -3.06 -0.53 -23.64
C ALA A 169 -1.89 -1.52 -23.70
N ASN A 170 -0.77 -1.09 -24.28
CA ASN A 170 0.50 -1.79 -24.17
C ASN A 170 1.15 -1.42 -22.82
N TRP A 171 1.09 -2.32 -21.85
CA TRP A 171 1.63 -2.07 -20.53
C TRP A 171 3.16 -2.13 -20.55
N THR A 172 3.81 -1.00 -20.27
CA THR A 172 5.28 -0.93 -20.14
C THR A 172 5.71 -0.94 -18.68
N SER A 173 6.87 -1.54 -18.41
CA SER A 173 7.45 -1.55 -17.07
C SER A 173 7.98 -0.16 -16.67
N VAL A 174 8.07 0.06 -15.37
CA VAL A 174 8.68 1.24 -14.77
C VAL A 174 10.18 1.24 -15.05
N SER A 175 10.70 2.40 -15.48
CA SER A 175 12.14 2.60 -15.65
C SER A 175 12.82 2.73 -14.29
N LYS A 176 13.96 2.06 -14.12
CA LYS A 176 14.77 2.13 -12.88
C LYS A 176 15.34 3.53 -12.59
N ASN A 177 15.51 4.34 -13.61
CA ASN A 177 16.29 5.60 -13.55
C ASN A 177 15.44 6.86 -13.75
N SER A 178 14.11 6.74 -13.78
CA SER A 178 13.23 7.90 -13.92
C SER A 178 12.71 8.33 -12.55
N LYS A 179 12.68 9.65 -12.30
CA LYS A 179 11.95 10.22 -11.15
C LYS A 179 10.44 10.07 -11.31
N GLU A 180 9.97 10.03 -12.54
CA GLU A 180 8.57 9.78 -12.88
C GLU A 180 8.34 8.29 -13.06
N ALA A 181 7.27 7.78 -12.47
CA ALA A 181 6.87 6.39 -12.65
C ALA A 181 5.83 6.30 -13.76
N LYS A 182 6.01 5.33 -14.67
CA LYS A 182 4.99 4.92 -15.62
C LYS A 182 3.99 3.98 -14.93
N TYR A 183 2.70 4.30 -15.00
CA TYR A 183 1.67 3.49 -14.38
C TYR A 183 0.42 3.41 -15.24
N LEU A 184 -0.33 2.33 -15.06
CA LEU A 184 -1.66 2.20 -15.64
C LEU A 184 -2.67 2.85 -14.70
N LYS A 185 -3.31 3.91 -15.17
CA LYS A 185 -4.44 4.54 -14.51
C LYS A 185 -5.74 3.89 -14.93
N ILE A 186 -6.52 3.45 -13.95
CA ILE A 186 -7.85 2.86 -14.12
C ILE A 186 -8.86 3.81 -13.51
N SER A 187 -9.55 4.59 -14.35
CA SER A 187 -10.62 5.50 -13.93
C SER A 187 -12.01 4.86 -14.03
N ALA A 188 -12.15 3.88 -14.92
CA ALA A 188 -13.37 3.10 -15.14
C ALA A 188 -13.04 1.77 -15.86
N PRO A 189 -13.96 0.80 -15.95
CA PRO A 189 -13.67 -0.51 -16.57
C PRO A 189 -13.21 -0.46 -18.03
N ARG A 190 -13.48 0.66 -18.72
CA ARG A 190 -13.09 0.90 -20.12
C ARG A 190 -12.25 2.17 -20.29
N ASP A 191 -11.83 2.78 -19.19
CA ASP A 191 -11.03 4.00 -19.18
C ASP A 191 -9.69 3.69 -18.50
N LEU A 192 -8.75 3.27 -19.35
CA LEU A 192 -7.45 2.72 -19.00
C LEU A 192 -6.40 3.50 -19.78
N VAL A 193 -5.56 4.26 -19.07
CA VAL A 193 -4.57 5.15 -19.67
C VAL A 193 -3.22 4.93 -19.02
N MET A 194 -2.17 4.79 -19.82
CA MET A 194 -0.81 4.83 -19.31
C MET A 194 -0.45 6.30 -19.04
N GLU A 195 -0.10 6.61 -17.79
CA GLU A 195 0.40 7.92 -17.38
C GLU A 195 1.85 7.79 -16.89
N GLU A 196 2.59 8.89 -16.96
CA GLU A 196 3.94 9.02 -16.41
C GLU A 196 3.94 10.28 -15.54
N ASN A 197 4.15 10.11 -14.24
CA ASN A 197 4.18 11.21 -13.29
C ASN A 197 4.93 10.82 -12.03
N GLU A 198 5.29 11.82 -11.23
CA GLU A 198 5.79 11.65 -9.88
C GLU A 198 4.70 11.05 -8.97
N LEU A 199 5.08 10.04 -8.18
CA LEU A 199 4.18 9.40 -7.22
C LEU A 199 4.42 9.96 -5.82
N GLY A 200 3.34 10.09 -5.04
CA GLY A 200 3.45 10.30 -3.59
C GLY A 200 3.95 11.68 -3.16
N HIS A 201 4.06 12.67 -4.07
CA HIS A 201 4.62 14.00 -3.79
C HIS A 201 6.05 13.91 -3.23
N SER A 202 6.90 13.08 -3.85
CA SER A 202 8.32 12.92 -3.47
C SER A 202 9.08 14.24 -3.33
N GLU A 203 8.84 15.27 -4.16
CA GLU A 203 9.48 16.58 -4.03
C GLU A 203 9.21 17.22 -2.66
N PHE A 204 7.99 17.10 -2.15
CA PHE A 204 7.65 17.59 -0.82
C PHE A 204 8.37 16.77 0.25
N TRP A 205 8.35 15.43 0.17
CA TRP A 205 8.99 14.58 1.18
C TRP A 205 10.52 14.72 1.18
N ASP A 206 11.14 14.82 0.01
CA ASP A 206 12.57 15.05 -0.19
C ASP A 206 13.01 16.43 0.31
N SER A 207 12.09 17.40 0.32
CA SER A 207 12.37 18.73 0.90
C SER A 207 12.50 18.72 2.42
N LEU A 208 12.00 17.67 3.08
CA LEU A 208 12.11 17.52 4.52
C LEU A 208 13.51 17.01 4.86
N SER A 209 14.13 17.58 5.90
CA SER A 209 15.46 17.18 6.39
C SER A 209 15.45 15.85 7.18
N ILE A 210 14.64 14.88 6.75
CA ILE A 210 14.47 13.58 7.39
C ILE A 210 15.57 12.65 6.90
N ARG A 211 16.45 12.22 7.80
CA ARG A 211 17.48 11.22 7.52
C ARG A 211 16.98 9.82 7.87
N GLU A 212 16.08 9.27 7.05
CA GLU A 212 15.42 7.98 7.32
C GLU A 212 16.41 6.83 7.57
N ASN A 213 17.56 6.84 6.88
CA ASN A 213 18.55 5.75 6.91
C ASN A 213 19.86 6.09 7.64
N GLU A 214 19.93 7.18 8.42
CA GLU A 214 21.19 7.66 9.03
C GLU A 214 21.95 6.59 9.81
N LYS A 215 21.23 5.72 10.55
CA LYS A 215 21.81 4.64 11.36
C LYS A 215 22.04 3.34 10.58
N LEU A 216 21.76 3.34 9.28
CA LEU A 216 21.84 2.17 8.41
C LEU A 216 22.93 2.31 7.35
N GLU A 217 23.51 3.50 7.18
CA GLU A 217 24.60 3.78 6.26
C GLU A 217 25.95 3.68 6.97
N GLU A 218 26.36 2.44 7.20
CA GLU A 218 27.72 2.02 7.58
C GLU A 218 28.20 0.97 6.58
#